data_AF-A0A069PEX9-F1
#
_entry.id   AF-A0A069PEX9-F1
#
_cell.length_a   1.000
_cell.length_b   1.000
_cell.length_c   1.000
_cell.angle_alpha   90.00
_cell.angle_beta   90.00
_cell.angle_gamma   90.00
#
_symmetry.space_group_name_H-M   'P 1'
#
loop_
_entity.id
_entity.type
_entity.pdbx_description
1 polymer ?
#
loop_
_entity_poly.entity_id
_entity_poly.type
_entity_poly.pdbx_seq_one_letter_code
_entity_poly.pdbx_strand_id
1 'polypeptide(L)' 'MTVEIIVRETKTGLEIVSGQRRLDALLALRDEVVVMSPGIGEIVIARLPDGRLQASANPEHVRLFRQPEAASGHKSFA' A
#
# COMPACT_ATOMS: atom_id res chain seq x y z
N MET A 1 -5.88 -17.70 5.86
CA MET A 1 -6.88 -16.71 5.40
C MET A 1 -6.12 -15.46 4.97
N THR A 2 -5.84 -15.31 3.68
CA THR A 2 -5.27 -14.07 3.11
C THR A 2 -6.35 -13.02 3.20
N VAL A 3 -6.09 -11.95 3.96
CA VAL A 3 -7.14 -10.96 4.18
C VAL A 3 -7.09 -9.92 3.08
N GLU A 4 -8.16 -9.84 2.29
CA GLU A 4 -8.21 -9.01 1.10
C GLU A 4 -8.65 -7.58 1.43
N ILE A 5 -7.84 -6.60 1.03
CA ILE A 5 -8.24 -5.20 0.93
C ILE A 5 -8.77 -5.04 -0.49
N ILE A 6 -10.05 -4.69 -0.63
CA ILE A 6 -10.69 -4.56 -1.95
C ILE A 6 -10.63 -3.10 -2.36
N VAL A 7 -9.99 -2.84 -3.48
CA VAL A 7 -9.85 -1.50 -4.06
C VAL A 7 -10.55 -1.46 -5.42
N ARG A 8 -11.29 -0.38 -5.68
CA ARG A 8 -11.96 -0.12 -6.95
C ARG A 8 -11.38 1.13 -7.60
N GLU A 9 -11.20 1.08 -8.91
CA GLU A 9 -10.90 2.26 -9.70
C GLU A 9 -12.18 3.06 -9.98
N THR A 10 -12.13 4.36 -9.70
CA THR A 10 -13.19 5.33 -9.91
C THR A 10 -12.70 6.42 -10.86
N LYS A 11 -13.61 7.27 -11.35
CA LYS A 11 -13.25 8.41 -12.23
C LYS A 11 -12.28 9.40 -11.58
N THR A 12 -12.18 9.40 -10.25
CA THR A 12 -11.36 10.32 -9.45
C THR A 12 -10.12 9.66 -8.84
N GLY A 13 -9.91 8.36 -9.06
CA GLY A 13 -8.79 7.60 -8.50
C GLY A 13 -9.23 6.29 -7.87
N LEU A 14 -8.45 5.79 -6.90
CA LEU A 14 -8.70 4.50 -6.25
C LEU A 14 -9.48 4.67 -4.95
N GLU A 15 -10.51 3.84 -4.75
CA GLU A 15 -11.37 3.82 -3.57
C GLU A 15 -11.29 2.46 -2.87
N ILE A 16 -11.17 2.47 -1.54
CA ILE A 16 -11.20 1.25 -0.73
C ILE A 16 -12.66 0.86 -0.49
N VAL A 17 -13.08 -0.25 -1.08
CA VAL A 17 -14.45 -0.78 -0.96
C VAL A 17 -14.59 -1.61 0.31
N SER A 18 -13.52 -2.31 0.72
CA SER A 18 -13.52 -3.18 1.89
C SER A 18 -12.14 -3.29 2.52
N GLY A 19 -12.11 -3.53 3.82
CA GLY A 19 -10.86 -3.74 4.57
C GLY A 19 -10.26 -2.49 5.21
N GLN A 20 -10.99 -1.37 5.27
CA GLN A 20 -10.50 -0.08 5.82
C GLN A 20 -9.81 -0.22 7.18
N ARG A 21 -10.46 -0.84 8.18
CA ARG A 21 -9.86 -1.02 9.52
C ARG A 21 -8.54 -1.78 9.50
N ARG A 22 -8.36 -2.69 8.54
CA ARG A 22 -7.14 -3.47 8.40
C ARG A 22 -6.06 -2.68 7.69
N LEU A 23 -6.43 -1.93 6.66
CA LEU A 23 -5.55 -0.94 6.06
C LEU A 23 -5.04 0.04 7.11
N ASP A 24 -5.93 0.58 7.95
CA ASP A 24 -5.56 1.50 9.03
C ASP A 24 -4.58 0.85 10.02
N ALA A 25 -4.78 -0.42 10.37
CA ALA A 25 -3.87 -1.17 11.23
C ALA A 25 -2.50 -1.41 10.58
N LEU A 26 -2.45 -1.68 9.27
CA LEU A 26 -1.19 -1.83 8.53
C LEU A 26 -0.45 -0.50 8.42
N LEU A 27 -1.19 0.59 8.15
CA LEU A 27 -0.66 1.95 8.07
C LEU A 27 -0.33 2.57 9.45
N ALA A 28 -0.68 1.89 10.55
CA ALA A 28 -0.22 2.26 11.89
C ALA A 28 1.17 1.67 12.19
N LEU A 29 1.59 0.65 11.44
CA LEU A 29 2.89 -0.01 11.60
C LEU A 29 3.92 0.49 10.59
N ARG A 30 3.46 1.05 9.45
CA ARG A 30 4.27 1.53 8.33
C ARG A 30 3.57 2.71 7.66
N ASP A 31 4.32 3.56 6.98
CA ASP A 31 3.74 4.69 6.25
C ASP A 31 3.07 4.24 4.93
N GLU A 32 3.44 3.05 4.44
CA GLU A 32 2.97 2.46 3.21
C GLU A 32 2.66 0.96 3.31
N VAL A 33 1.79 0.49 2.42
CA VAL A 33 1.49 -0.93 2.25
C VAL A 33 1.22 -1.25 0.79
N VAL A 34 1.75 -2.38 0.30
CA VAL A 34 1.40 -2.93 -1.00
C VAL A 34 0.32 -3.99 -0.81
N VAL A 35 -0.77 -3.88 -1.56
CA VAL A 35 -1.92 -4.79 -1.53
C VAL A 35 -2.20 -5.34 -2.92
N MET A 36 -2.79 -6.52 -2.99
CA MET A 36 -3.31 -7.10 -4.23
C MET A 36 -4.81 -6.85 -4.30
N SER A 37 -5.29 -6.14 -5.33
CA SER A 37 -6.72 -5.93 -5.56
C SER A 37 -7.23 -6.69 -6.77
N PRO A 38 -8.35 -7.43 -6.67
CA PRO A 38 -8.97 -8.08 -7.81
C PRO A 38 -9.31 -7.09 -8.94
N GLY A 39 -8.89 -7.38 -10.16
CA GLY A 39 -9.18 -6.57 -11.35
C GLY A 39 -8.26 -5.36 -11.58
N ILE A 40 -7.42 -5.00 -10.60
CA ILE A 40 -6.43 -3.91 -10.73
C ILE A 40 -5.00 -4.46 -10.65
N GLY A 41 -4.76 -5.48 -9.82
CA GLY A 41 -3.44 -6.02 -9.55
C GLY A 41 -2.83 -5.40 -8.30
N GLU A 42 -1.51 -5.20 -8.31
CA GLU A 42 -0.82 -4.61 -7.16
C GLU A 42 -1.02 -3.11 -7.05
N ILE A 43 -1.27 -2.66 -5.83
CA ILE A 43 -1.51 -1.25 -5.51
C ILE A 43 -0.68 -0.92 -4.29
N VAL A 44 0.08 0.17 -4.35
CA VAL A 44 0.64 0.77 -3.14
C VAL A 44 -0.34 1.77 -2.57
N ILE A 45 -0.57 1.71 -1.26
CA ILE A 45 -1.33 2.69 -0.49
C ILE A 45 -0.38 3.29 0.54
N ALA A 46 -0.23 4.60 0.52
CA ALA A 46 0.63 5.34 1.43
C ALA A 46 -0.15 6.43 2.17
N ARG A 47 0.22 6.68 3.42
CA ARG A 47 -0.23 7.82 4.21
C ARG A 47 0.71 8.99 3.97
N LEU A 48 0.17 10.10 3.46
CA LEU A 48 0.90 11.34 3.30
C LEU A 48 1.11 12.04 4.66
N PRO A 49 2.09 12.95 4.79
CA PRO A 49 2.34 13.69 6.03
C PRO A 49 1.15 14.54 6.51
N ASP A 50 0.24 14.91 5.61
CA ASP A 50 -1.00 15.63 5.93
C ASP A 50 -2.12 14.69 6.45
N GLY A 51 -1.84 13.39 6.57
CA GLY A 51 -2.75 12.37 7.03
C GLY A 51 -3.66 11.79 5.95
N ARG A 52 -3.61 12.29 4.70
CA ARG A 52 -4.39 11.76 3.59
C ARG A 52 -3.81 10.45 3.09
N LEU A 53 -4.68 9.58 2.56
CA LEU A 53 -4.25 8.37 1.88
C LEU A 53 -4.09 8.63 0.38
N GLN A 54 -3.00 8.13 -0.19
CA GLN A 54 -2.76 8.11 -1.62
C GLN A 54 -2.51 6.68 -2.07
N ALA A 55 -3.21 6.25 -3.11
CA ALA A 55 -3.07 4.92 -3.68
C ALA A 55 -2.63 5.02 -5.14
N SER A 56 -1.80 4.08 -5.58
CA SER A 56 -1.31 4.02 -6.95
C SER A 56 -1.14 2.58 -7.43
N ALA A 57 -1.72 2.29 -8.60
CA ALA A 57 -1.51 1.06 -9.35
C ALA A 57 -0.37 1.16 -10.39
N ASN A 58 0.31 2.33 -10.48
CA ASN A 58 1.45 2.48 -11.40
C ASN A 58 2.57 1.50 -11.00
N PRO A 59 3.00 0.59 -11.90
CA PRO A 59 4.02 -0.41 -11.62
C PRO A 59 5.33 0.19 -11.11
N GLU A 60 5.71 1.38 -11.58
CA GLU A 60 6.93 2.06 -11.14
C GLU A 60 6.80 2.54 -9.68
N HIS A 61 5.64 3.04 -9.28
CA HIS A 61 5.38 3.38 -7.87
C HIS A 61 5.36 2.13 -7.00
N VAL A 62 4.66 1.07 -7.45
CA VAL A 62 4.60 -0.19 -6.73
C VAL A 62 6.01 -0.76 -6.52
N ARG A 63 6.89 -0.74 -7.52
CA ARG A 63 8.28 -1.22 -7.41
C ARG A 63 9.10 -0.50 -6.33
N LEU A 64 8.89 0.80 -6.13
CA LEU A 64 9.61 1.57 -5.09
C LEU A 64 9.25 1.09 -3.67
N PHE A 65 8.00 0.71 -3.46
CA PHE A 65 7.47 0.34 -2.14
C PHE A 65 7.30 -1.17 -1.94
N ARG A 66 7.44 -1.96 -3.01
CA ARG A 66 7.55 -3.41 -2.96
C ARG A 66 8.92 -3.76 -2.38
N GLN A 67 9.05 -3.66 -1.06
CA GLN A 67 10.22 -4.16 -0.37
C GLN A 67 10.26 -5.70 -0.49
N PRO A 68 11.39 -6.31 -0.89
CA PRO A 68 11.57 -7.74 -0.68
C PRO A 68 11.54 -8.03 0.83
N GLU A 69 11.12 -9.23 1.24
CA GLU A 69 11.37 -9.77 2.60
C GLU A 69 12.88 -9.95 2.82
N ALA A 70 13.65 -8.85 2.84
CA ALA A 70 15.08 -8.80 3.15
C ALA A 70 15.56 -7.34 3.20
N ALA A 71 15.04 -6.57 4.15
CA ALA A 71 15.75 -5.38 4.65
C ALA A 71 16.07 -5.53 6.14
N SER A 72 16.35 -6.75 6.59
CA SER A 72 17.26 -6.94 7.74
C SER A 72 18.68 -6.82 7.20
N GLY A 73 19.09 -5.59 6.96
CA GLY A 73 20.42 -5.25 6.49
C GLY A 73 20.72 -3.87 7.03
N HIS A 74 21.25 -3.82 8.25
CA HIS A 74 21.87 -2.65 8.83
C HIS A 74 22.70 -1.91 7.77
N LYS A 75 22.18 -0.81 7.21
CA LYS A 75 23.03 0.24 6.70
C LYS A 75 23.49 1.04 7.92
N SER A 76 24.51 0.52 8.59
CA SER A 76 25.38 1.36 9.38
C SER A 76 26.07 2.31 8.41
N PHE A 77 25.72 3.59 8.47
CA PHE A 77 26.57 4.64 7.93
C PHE A 77 27.75 4.76 8.90
N ALA A 78 28.91 4.28 8.49
CA ALA A 78 30.21 4.54 9.08
C ALA A 78 31.21 4.81 7.96
#